data_AF-A0A966MCA2-F1
#
_entry.id   AF-A0A966MCA2-F1
#
_cell.length_a   1.000
_cell.length_b   1.000
_cell.length_c   1.000
_cell.angle_alpha   90.00
_cell.angle_beta   90.00
_cell.angle_gamma   90.00
#
_symmetry.space_group_name_H-M   'P 1'
#
loop_
_entity.id
_entity.type
_entity.pdbx_description
1 polymer ?
#
loop_
_entity_poly.entity_id
_entity_poly.type
_entity_poly.pdbx_seq_one_letter_code
_entity_poly.pdbx_strand_id
1 'polypeptide(L)' 'GFVPFRTQWDFWDAYRNQPVSISESGLIKQTGIAHGINEEGAFLLQEFGKAELTTIYAGDVSLRRHT' A
#
# COMPACT_ATOMS: atom_id res chain seq x y z
N GLY A 1 -0.14 20.24 -5.55
CA GLY A 1 0.20 19.10 -4.68
C GLY A 1 -0.85 18.01 -4.83
N PHE A 2 -0.65 16.86 -4.18
CA PHE A 2 -1.54 15.69 -4.31
C PHE A 2 -2.89 15.84 -3.57
N VAL A 3 -2.94 16.65 -2.51
CA VAL A 3 -4.12 16.84 -1.62
C VAL A 3 -5.48 16.93 -2.34
N PRO A 4 -5.68 17.70 -3.42
CA PRO A 4 -6.99 17.80 -4.09
C PRO A 4 -7.49 16.48 -4.69
N PHE A 5 -6.59 15.53 -4.99
CA PHE A 5 -6.92 14.24 -5.59
C PHE A 5 -7.18 13.15 -4.54
N ARG A 6 -7.03 13.47 -3.25
CA ARG A 6 -7.07 12.50 -2.17
C ARG A 6 -8.37 11.70 -2.14
N THR A 7 -9.50 12.39 -2.15
CA THR A 7 -10.82 11.76 -2.11
C THR A 7 -11.06 10.88 -3.34
N GLN A 8 -10.62 11.32 -4.52
CA GLN A 8 -10.77 10.54 -5.74
C GLN A 8 -9.88 9.30 -5.72
N TRP A 9 -8.63 9.41 -5.23
CA TRP A 9 -7.77 8.25 -5.02
C TRP A 9 -8.43 7.25 -4.08
N ASP A 10 -8.92 7.72 -2.92
CA ASP A 10 -9.51 6.86 -1.90
C ASP A 10 -10.72 6.08 -2.43
N PHE A 11 -11.48 6.66 -3.35
CA PHE A 11 -12.60 5.99 -4.04
C PHE A 11 -12.15 4.90 -5.01
N TRP A 12 -11.03 5.12 -5.72
CA TRP A 12 -10.52 4.20 -6.75
C TRP A 12 -9.45 3.23 -6.26
N ASP A 13 -9.09 3.28 -4.98
CA ASP A 13 -8.03 2.44 -4.42
C ASP A 13 -8.41 0.95 -4.45
N ALA A 14 -7.90 0.25 -5.46
CA ALA A 14 -8.18 -1.16 -5.70
C ALA A 14 -7.55 -2.09 -4.65
N TYR A 15 -6.59 -1.59 -3.86
CA TYR A 15 -5.81 -2.40 -2.94
C TYR A 15 -6.16 -2.11 -1.48
N ARG A 16 -6.84 -1.01 -1.17
CA ARG A 16 -7.23 -0.68 0.21
C ARG A 16 -7.90 -1.86 0.92
N ASN A 17 -7.42 -2.13 2.13
CA ASN A 17 -7.83 -3.21 3.02
C ASN A 17 -7.59 -4.62 2.45
N GLN A 18 -6.74 -4.77 1.43
CA GLN A 18 -6.37 -6.07 0.87
C GLN A 18 -4.97 -6.50 1.34
N PRO A 19 -4.72 -7.81 1.43
CA PRO A 19 -3.37 -8.34 1.56
C PRO A 19 -2.59 -8.10 0.26
N VAL A 20 -1.40 -7.52 0.41
CA VAL A 20 -0.52 -7.15 -0.71
C VAL A 20 0.92 -7.56 -0.46
N SER A 21 1.71 -7.59 -1.54
CA SER A 21 3.16 -7.67 -1.51
C SER A 21 3.77 -6.43 -2.18
N ILE A 22 4.84 -5.93 -1.59
CA ILE A 22 5.67 -4.86 -2.15
C ILE A 22 6.96 -5.47 -2.65
N SER A 23 7.24 -5.25 -3.93
CA SER A 23 8.46 -5.73 -4.57
C SER A 23 9.30 -4.58 -5.13
N GLU A 24 10.61 -4.79 -5.14
CA GLU A 24 11.58 -3.89 -5.75
C GLU A 24 12.60 -4.73 -6.50
N SER A 25 12.87 -4.37 -7.76
CA SER A 25 13.76 -5.13 -8.65
C SER A 25 13.39 -6.62 -8.74
N GLY A 26 12.08 -6.92 -8.77
CA GLY A 26 11.54 -8.28 -8.84
C GLY A 26 11.62 -9.10 -7.56
N LEU A 27 12.12 -8.53 -6.45
CA LEU A 27 12.22 -9.21 -5.15
C LEU A 27 11.15 -8.68 -4.19
N ILE A 28 10.39 -9.57 -3.57
CA ILE A 28 9.45 -9.20 -2.50
C ILE A 28 10.25 -8.71 -1.29
N LYS A 29 9.98 -7.48 -0.86
CA LYS A 29 10.61 -6.85 0.30
C LYS A 29 9.72 -6.90 1.53
N GLN A 30 8.43 -6.64 1.33
CA GLN A 30 7.46 -6.52 2.43
C GLN A 30 6.11 -7.11 2.00
N THR A 31 5.36 -7.61 2.98
CA THR A 31 3.99 -8.10 2.78
C THR A 31 3.11 -7.69 3.96
N GLY A 32 1.84 -7.40 3.71
CA GLY A 32 0.95 -6.89 4.75
C GLY A 32 -0.43 -6.53 4.22
N ILE A 33 -1.18 -5.77 5.01
CA ILE A 33 -2.46 -5.18 4.63
C ILE A 33 -2.24 -3.74 4.17
N ALA A 34 -2.80 -3.39 3.01
CA ALA A 34 -2.77 -2.04 2.47
C ALA A 34 -3.78 -1.12 3.17
N HIS A 35 -3.37 0.10 3.54
CA HIS A 35 -4.23 1.12 4.17
C HIS A 35 -4.47 2.34 3.26
N GLY A 36 -4.07 2.22 1.99
CA GLY A 36 -4.08 3.28 0.98
C GLY A 36 -2.80 4.09 1.05
N ILE A 37 -2.92 5.41 0.97
CA ILE A 37 -1.77 6.34 0.96
C ILE A 37 -1.87 7.35 2.10
N ASN A 38 -0.84 8.15 2.35
CA ASN A 38 -0.85 9.30 3.27
C ASN A 38 -0.96 10.66 2.54
N GLU A 39 -0.74 11.78 3.23
CA GLU A 39 -0.86 13.14 2.66
C GLU A 39 0.21 13.45 1.62
N GLU A 40 1.40 12.84 1.73
CA GLU A 40 2.45 12.95 0.73
C GLU A 40 2.22 12.03 -0.49
N GLY A 41 1.19 11.19 -0.45
CA GLY A 41 0.90 10.20 -1.49
C GLY A 41 1.70 8.90 -1.35
N ALA A 42 2.39 8.70 -0.22
CA ALA A 42 3.15 7.49 0.05
C ALA A 42 2.22 6.36 0.51
N PHE A 43 2.50 5.13 0.08
CA PHE A 43 1.69 3.96 0.38
C PHE A 43 1.84 3.54 1.84
N LEU A 44 0.74 3.16 2.48
CA LEU A 44 0.68 2.74 3.87
C LEU A 44 0.46 1.24 3.95
N LEU A 45 1.44 0.53 4.52
CA LEU A 45 1.40 -0.92 4.70
C LEU A 45 1.45 -1.28 6.18
N GLN A 46 0.53 -2.11 6.63
CA GLN A 46 0.64 -2.79 7.92
C GLN A 46 1.21 -4.19 7.70
N GLU A 47 2.46 -4.43 8.06
CA GLU A 47 3.06 -5.76 7.98
C GLU A 47 2.40 -6.74 8.96
N PHE A 48 2.30 -8.01 8.59
CA PHE A 48 1.68 -9.02 9.45
C PHE A 48 2.44 -9.18 10.78
N GLY A 49 1.71 -9.16 11.89
CA GLY A 49 2.28 -9.22 13.22
C GLY A 49 2.82 -7.89 13.76
N LYS A 50 2.74 -6.80 12.98
CA LYS A 50 3.05 -5.44 13.44
C LYS A 50 1.76 -4.63 13.59
N ALA A 51 1.69 -3.82 14.63
CA ALA A 51 0.58 -2.89 14.84
C ALA A 51 0.75 -1.60 14.02
N GLU A 52 1.99 -1.16 13.81
CA GLU A 52 2.32 0.11 13.17
C GLU A 52 2.21 0.06 11.64
N LEU A 53 1.94 1.23 11.06
CA LEU A 53 1.97 1.44 9.61
C LEU A 53 3.37 1.84 9.15
N THR A 54 3.83 1.20 8.09
CA THR A 54 5.05 1.56 7.37
C THR A 54 4.70 2.40 6.15
N THR A 55 5.37 3.54 6.01
CA THR A 55 5.27 4.39 4.81
C THR A 55 6.24 3.91 3.73
N ILE A 56 5.72 3.72 2.52
CA ILE A 56 6.46 3.20 1.37
C ILE A 56 6.39 4.22 0.23
N TYR A 57 7.55 4.72 -0.20
CA TYR A 57 7.65 5.76 -1.22
C TYR A 57 7.88 5.24 -2.64
N ALA A 58 8.35 3.99 -2.79
CA ALA A 58 8.67 3.39 -4.08
C ALA A 58 8.56 1.86 -4.03
N GLY A 59 8.35 1.26 -5.21
CA GLY A 59 8.19 -0.17 -5.40
C GLY A 59 6.90 -0.51 -6.14
N ASP A 60 6.76 -1.77 -6.53
CA ASP A 60 5.56 -2.30 -7.16
C ASP A 60 4.67 -2.95 -6.11
N VAL A 61 3.36 -2.68 -6.17
CA VAL A 61 2.35 -3.30 -5.30
C VAL A 61 1.57 -4.37 -6.08
N SER A 62 1.37 -5.53 -5.46
CA SER A 62 0.62 -6.64 -6.04
C SER A 62 -0.33 -7.27 -5.02
N LEU A 63 -1.50 -7.74 -5.47
CA LEU A 63 -2.45 -8.46 -4.63
C LEU A 63 -1.91 -9.81 -4.22
N ARG A 64 -2.16 -10.18 -2.96
CA ARG A 64 -1.87 -11.52 -2.44
C ARG A 64 -3.18 -12.26 -2.18
N ARG A 65 -3.82 -12.70 -3.26
CA ARG A 65 -5.07 -13.45 -3.21
C ARG A 65 -4.73 -14.95 -3.14
N HIS A 66 -5.02 -15.59 -2.01
CA HIS A 66 -5.01 -17.04 -1.92
C HIS A 66 -6.33 -17.56 -2.52
N THR A 67 -6.26 -18.23 -3.67
CA THR A 67 -7.33 -19.09 -4.19
C THR A 67 -7.34 -20.43 -3.47
#